data_AF-A0A972AD85-F1
#
_entry.id   AF-A0A972AD85-F1
#
_cell.length_a   1.000
_cell.length_b   1.000
_cell.length_c   1.000
_cell.angle_alpha   90.00
_cell.angle_beta   90.00
_cell.angle_gamma   90.00
#
_symmetry.space_group_name_H-M   'P 1'
#
loop_
_entity.id
_entity.type
_entity.pdbx_description
1 polymer ?
#
loop_
_entity_poly.entity_id
_entity_poly.type
_entity_poly.pdbx_seq_one_letter_code
_entity_poly.pdbx_strand_id
1 'polypeptide(L)'
;MFRIKKITVFIILISILAFTSFETLAQTTVNQDKPSDWAVPEVTDAIEKELVPAELQSNYQTNIKRYQYVLLALKVFDKTGKSVDIIEAQPFSDSINHEYANEIVKAYNAGIVKGDGKGNFFPDNYITRQEIASLVVNLLMQIAPDKDFTVKNKYEYSDGNEISDWARFYIDYCFENKILAGYGNNVIDPKGNATIEQSIALLYRLAKNEGLLEKPEEQTDGPVNLEEISADTINNFISEYNKETIDIIKRVTENDEVEISSFWDKSATLAFEQNTLSISSTDFEKNIYAFIHDANDELFFETYKELLLSNFSGGEKGVLILEQNIGKIKSREFLDIYEKIDETQVFIIEAMKDDTDSIMDYQICFLQRKK
;
A
#
# COMPACT_ATOMS: atom_id res chain seq x y z
N MET A 1 12.96 -65.09 -50.08
CA MET A 1 13.28 -64.07 -51.12
C MET A 1 11.97 -63.41 -51.53
N PHE A 2 11.96 -62.07 -51.60
CA PHE A 2 10.87 -61.15 -51.96
C PHE A 2 9.75 -60.81 -50.95
N ARG A 3 9.78 -59.53 -50.52
CA ARG A 3 8.80 -58.72 -49.77
C ARG A 3 7.66 -58.24 -50.69
N ILE A 4 6.42 -58.12 -50.19
CA ILE A 4 5.40 -57.10 -50.59
C ILE A 4 4.44 -56.84 -49.40
N LYS A 5 4.58 -55.68 -48.71
CA LYS A 5 3.71 -54.48 -48.60
C LYS A 5 2.56 -54.52 -47.56
N LYS A 6 2.57 -53.50 -46.69
CA LYS A 6 1.50 -53.05 -45.78
C LYS A 6 0.36 -52.40 -46.56
N ILE A 7 -0.91 -52.65 -46.18
CA ILE A 7 -2.04 -51.73 -46.40
C ILE A 7 -3.00 -51.76 -45.20
N THR A 8 -3.38 -50.55 -44.82
CA THR A 8 -4.29 -50.02 -43.80
C THR A 8 -5.70 -50.62 -43.78
N VAL A 9 -6.30 -50.79 -42.60
CA VAL A 9 -7.73 -51.13 -42.43
C VAL A 9 -8.48 -49.92 -41.88
N PHE A 10 -9.56 -49.58 -42.57
CA PHE A 10 -10.56 -48.56 -42.29
C PHE A 10 -11.66 -49.22 -41.44
N ILE A 11 -12.06 -48.64 -40.29
CA ILE A 11 -13.26 -49.07 -39.56
C ILE A 11 -14.23 -47.89 -39.46
N ILE A 12 -15.44 -48.20 -39.93
CA ILE A 12 -16.64 -47.40 -40.08
C ILE A 12 -17.24 -47.07 -38.70
N LEU A 13 -17.60 -45.80 -38.47
CA LEU A 13 -18.46 -45.40 -37.36
C LEU A 13 -19.82 -44.97 -37.92
N ILE A 14 -20.88 -45.70 -37.56
CA ILE A 14 -22.28 -45.31 -37.71
C ILE A 14 -22.83 -45.05 -36.31
N SER A 15 -23.34 -43.84 -36.08
CA SER A 15 -24.18 -43.47 -34.94
C SER A 15 -24.95 -42.20 -35.35
N ILE A 16 -26.19 -42.34 -35.81
CA ILE A 16 -27.45 -42.15 -35.06
C ILE A 16 -27.60 -40.70 -34.57
N LEU A 17 -28.56 -40.00 -35.19
CA LEU A 17 -29.06 -38.68 -34.78
C LEU A 17 -29.66 -38.74 -33.37
N ALA A 18 -29.26 -37.79 -32.53
CA ALA A 18 -30.09 -37.28 -31.45
C ALA A 18 -30.16 -35.76 -31.60
N PHE A 19 -31.39 -35.25 -31.73
CA PHE A 19 -31.71 -33.84 -31.63
C PHE A 19 -31.14 -33.28 -30.32
N THR A 20 -30.33 -32.23 -30.41
CA THR A 20 -30.08 -31.35 -29.27
C THR A 20 -30.63 -29.98 -29.62
N SER A 21 -31.52 -29.51 -28.75
CA SER A 21 -32.04 -28.16 -28.74
C SER A 21 -30.88 -27.16 -28.70
N PHE A 22 -30.93 -26.15 -29.57
CA PHE A 22 -30.14 -24.95 -29.36
C PHE A 22 -30.60 -24.30 -28.05
N GLU A 23 -29.83 -24.50 -26.98
CA GLU A 23 -29.84 -23.55 -25.88
C GLU A 23 -28.97 -22.37 -26.32
N THR A 24 -29.62 -21.24 -26.59
CA THR A 24 -28.96 -19.94 -26.48
C THR A 24 -28.40 -19.87 -25.07
N LEU A 25 -27.06 -19.94 -24.95
CA LEU A 25 -26.37 -19.49 -23.76
C LEU A 25 -26.62 -18.00 -23.65
N ALA A 26 -27.67 -17.62 -22.90
CA ALA A 26 -27.63 -16.37 -22.18
C ALA A 26 -26.37 -16.45 -21.33
N GLN A 27 -25.35 -15.70 -21.73
CA GLN A 27 -24.13 -15.53 -20.95
C GLN A 27 -24.55 -14.83 -19.66
N THR A 28 -24.91 -15.61 -18.65
CA THR A 28 -24.99 -15.15 -17.28
C THR A 28 -23.57 -14.76 -16.91
N THR A 29 -23.24 -13.50 -17.14
CA THR A 29 -22.09 -12.86 -16.51
C THR A 29 -22.24 -13.08 -15.02
N VAL A 30 -21.49 -14.03 -14.49
CA VAL A 30 -21.21 -14.12 -13.07
C VAL A 30 -20.66 -12.74 -12.71
N ASN A 31 -21.46 -11.97 -11.97
CA ASN A 31 -21.05 -10.71 -11.39
C ASN A 31 -19.91 -11.05 -10.43
N GLN A 32 -18.68 -11.05 -10.94
CA GLN A 32 -17.51 -11.23 -10.11
C GLN A 32 -17.45 -9.95 -9.29
N ASP A 33 -17.80 -10.06 -8.01
CA ASP A 33 -17.71 -8.98 -7.02
C ASP A 33 -16.23 -8.67 -6.73
N LYS A 34 -15.52 -8.24 -7.78
CA LYS A 34 -14.10 -7.90 -7.79
C LYS A 34 -13.90 -6.62 -8.60
N PRO A 35 -12.86 -5.83 -8.28
CA PRO A 35 -12.46 -4.72 -9.12
C PRO A 35 -12.10 -5.18 -10.54
N SER A 36 -12.28 -4.30 -11.51
CA SER A 36 -11.68 -4.44 -12.83
C SER A 36 -10.16 -4.66 -12.69
N ASP A 37 -9.55 -5.43 -13.58
CA ASP A 37 -8.13 -5.81 -13.44
C ASP A 37 -7.18 -4.59 -13.33
N TRP A 38 -7.54 -3.45 -13.95
CA TRP A 38 -6.78 -2.19 -13.83
C TRP A 38 -6.85 -1.57 -12.43
N ALA A 39 -7.95 -1.80 -11.70
CA ALA A 39 -8.23 -1.19 -10.41
C ALA A 39 -7.77 -2.06 -9.23
N VAL A 40 -7.54 -3.36 -9.45
CA VAL A 40 -7.18 -4.33 -8.39
C VAL A 40 -6.04 -3.82 -7.50
N PRO A 41 -4.88 -3.36 -8.01
CA PRO A 41 -3.78 -2.95 -7.15
C PRO A 41 -4.16 -1.80 -6.21
N GLU A 42 -4.79 -0.75 -6.75
CA GLU A 42 -5.13 0.45 -5.99
C GLU A 42 -6.29 0.21 -5.02
N VAL A 43 -7.27 -0.61 -5.40
CA VAL A 43 -8.39 -0.97 -4.51
C VAL A 43 -7.92 -1.85 -3.36
N THR A 44 -7.07 -2.85 -3.63
CA THR A 44 -6.50 -3.71 -2.59
C THR A 44 -5.68 -2.88 -1.60
N ASP A 45 -4.76 -2.04 -2.08
CA ASP A 45 -3.95 -1.18 -1.22
C ASP A 45 -4.83 -0.22 -0.40
N ALA A 46 -5.86 0.38 -1.02
CA ALA A 46 -6.76 1.28 -0.31
C ALA A 46 -7.53 0.58 0.82
N ILE A 47 -7.91 -0.67 0.63
CA ILE A 47 -8.55 -1.49 1.68
C ILE A 47 -7.55 -1.80 2.79
N GLU A 48 -6.33 -2.23 2.46
CA GLU A 48 -5.27 -2.53 3.43
C GLU A 48 -4.87 -1.30 4.26
N LYS A 49 -4.91 -0.11 3.65
CA LYS A 49 -4.67 1.19 4.31
C LYS A 49 -5.91 1.75 5.02
N GLU A 50 -7.00 0.99 5.07
CA GLU A 50 -8.27 1.32 5.72
C GLU A 50 -8.97 2.58 5.17
N LEU A 51 -8.72 2.90 3.89
CA LEU A 51 -9.34 4.04 3.21
C LEU A 51 -10.73 3.71 2.66
N VAL A 52 -11.12 2.43 2.65
CA VAL A 52 -12.38 1.97 2.06
C VAL A 52 -13.29 1.39 3.16
N PRO A 53 -14.45 2.02 3.44
CA PRO A 53 -15.46 1.47 4.35
C PRO A 53 -15.91 0.08 3.91
N ALA A 54 -16.20 -0.82 4.85
CA ALA A 54 -16.56 -2.21 4.57
C ALA A 54 -17.75 -2.35 3.60
N GLU A 55 -18.75 -1.48 3.72
CA GLU A 55 -19.92 -1.44 2.84
C GLU A 55 -19.62 -1.07 1.36
N LEU A 56 -18.44 -0.49 1.09
CA LEU A 56 -17.96 -0.17 -0.25
C LEU A 56 -16.90 -1.14 -0.77
N GLN A 57 -16.65 -2.25 -0.05
CA GLN A 57 -15.78 -3.35 -0.48
C GLN A 57 -16.55 -4.40 -1.31
N SER A 58 -17.49 -3.94 -2.12
CA SER A 58 -18.28 -4.75 -3.07
C SER A 58 -18.84 -3.86 -4.18
N ASN A 59 -19.40 -4.47 -5.23
CA ASN A 59 -20.04 -3.79 -6.36
C ASN A 59 -19.13 -2.76 -7.04
N TYR A 60 -17.82 -3.01 -7.06
CA TYR A 60 -16.75 -2.11 -7.47
C TYR A 60 -17.00 -1.40 -8.81
N GLN A 61 -17.56 -2.12 -9.79
CA GLN A 61 -17.77 -1.62 -11.15
C GLN A 61 -19.09 -0.85 -11.32
N THR A 62 -19.91 -0.72 -10.28
CA THR A 62 -21.18 0.02 -10.32
C THR A 62 -20.97 1.52 -10.07
N ASN A 63 -21.89 2.34 -10.56
CA ASN A 63 -21.85 3.79 -10.37
C ASN A 63 -21.95 4.16 -8.89
N ILE A 64 -21.06 5.04 -8.43
CA ILE A 64 -21.07 5.50 -7.04
C ILE A 64 -22.15 6.55 -6.82
N LYS A 65 -22.86 6.45 -5.69
CA LYS A 65 -23.78 7.49 -5.21
C LYS A 65 -23.04 8.58 -4.44
N ARG A 66 -23.67 9.76 -4.36
CA ARG A 66 -23.11 10.93 -3.71
C ARG A 66 -22.76 10.74 -2.23
N TYR A 67 -23.61 10.05 -1.47
CA TYR A 67 -23.28 9.71 -0.08
C TYR A 67 -22.13 8.70 0.03
N GLN A 68 -22.01 7.74 -0.90
CA GLN A 68 -20.94 6.74 -0.85
C GLN A 68 -19.57 7.38 -1.05
N TYR A 69 -19.47 8.37 -1.94
CA TYR A 69 -18.26 9.17 -2.06
C TYR A 69 -17.91 9.92 -0.76
N VAL A 70 -18.91 10.46 -0.06
CA VAL A 70 -18.69 11.12 1.24
C VAL A 70 -18.01 10.17 2.23
N LEU A 71 -18.43 8.91 2.27
CA LEU A 71 -17.83 7.92 3.18
C LEU A 71 -16.36 7.65 2.85
N LEU A 72 -16.02 7.51 1.55
CA LEU A 72 -14.63 7.36 1.12
C LEU A 72 -13.79 8.60 1.45
N ALA A 73 -14.31 9.79 1.15
CA ALA A 73 -13.61 11.04 1.40
C ALA A 73 -13.36 11.28 2.90
N LEU A 74 -14.31 10.91 3.76
CA LEU A 74 -14.14 11.00 5.21
C LEU A 74 -13.11 10.00 5.74
N LYS A 75 -12.97 8.80 5.15
CA LYS A 75 -11.88 7.88 5.53
C LYS A 75 -10.51 8.50 5.28
N VAL A 76 -10.33 9.16 4.13
CA VAL A 76 -9.08 9.88 3.83
C VAL A 76 -8.89 11.08 4.76
N PHE A 77 -9.94 11.87 4.99
CA PHE A 77 -9.87 13.02 5.89
C PHE A 77 -9.51 12.60 7.31
N ASP A 78 -10.10 11.53 7.83
CA ASP A 78 -9.87 11.04 9.19
C ASP A 78 -8.43 10.54 9.38
N LYS A 79 -7.75 10.06 8.33
CA LYS A 79 -6.31 9.70 8.37
C LYS A 79 -5.40 10.91 8.63
N THR A 80 -5.88 12.13 8.41
CA THR A 80 -5.10 13.34 8.74
C THR A 80 -5.11 13.68 10.23
N GLY A 81 -5.97 13.05 11.03
CA GLY A 81 -6.16 13.38 12.45
C GLY A 81 -6.86 14.73 12.70
N LYS A 82 -7.27 15.46 11.65
CA LYS A 82 -7.98 16.74 11.79
C LYS A 82 -9.39 16.53 12.32
N SER A 83 -9.83 17.44 13.21
CA SER A 83 -11.20 17.49 13.73
C SER A 83 -12.04 18.52 12.98
N VAL A 84 -13.36 18.33 12.98
CA VAL A 84 -14.33 19.23 12.33
C VAL A 84 -15.34 19.71 13.37
N ASP A 85 -15.45 21.02 13.52
CA ASP A 85 -16.52 21.63 14.31
C ASP A 85 -17.83 21.67 13.50
N ILE A 86 -18.91 21.19 14.10
CA ILE A 86 -20.24 21.22 13.45
C ILE A 86 -20.90 22.56 13.75
N ILE A 87 -20.89 23.46 12.77
CA ILE A 87 -21.48 24.81 12.85
C ILE A 87 -22.90 24.78 12.26
N GLU A 88 -23.09 24.09 11.14
CA GLU A 88 -24.38 23.91 10.49
C GLU A 88 -24.80 22.44 10.59
N ALA A 89 -25.79 22.17 11.44
CA ALA A 89 -26.24 20.80 11.73
C ALA A 89 -27.23 20.24 10.69
N GLN A 90 -27.88 21.11 9.89
CA GLN A 90 -28.86 20.71 8.88
C GLN A 90 -28.65 21.48 7.56
N PRO A 91 -27.50 21.32 6.89
CA PRO A 91 -27.18 22.07 5.68
C PRO A 91 -28.07 21.71 4.49
N PHE A 92 -28.70 20.54 4.49
CA PHE A 92 -29.48 20.02 3.38
C PHE A 92 -30.80 19.41 3.83
N SER A 93 -31.92 19.93 3.31
CA SER A 93 -33.27 19.48 3.68
C SER A 93 -33.58 18.06 3.19
N ASP A 94 -32.99 17.65 2.08
CA ASP A 94 -33.20 16.33 1.46
C ASP A 94 -32.36 15.21 2.09
N SER A 95 -31.47 15.54 3.03
CA SER A 95 -30.56 14.58 3.67
C SER A 95 -30.85 14.36 5.16
N ILE A 96 -31.79 15.10 5.76
CA ILE A 96 -32.08 15.07 7.20
C ILE A 96 -32.42 13.65 7.69
N ASN A 97 -33.16 12.88 6.90
CA ASN A 97 -33.61 11.53 7.26
C ASN A 97 -32.80 10.43 6.56
N HIS A 98 -31.68 10.78 5.92
CA HIS A 98 -30.82 9.82 5.26
C HIS A 98 -29.98 9.05 6.29
N GLU A 99 -29.72 7.76 6.06
CA GLU A 99 -28.96 6.90 6.99
C GLU A 99 -27.58 7.49 7.32
N TYR A 100 -26.95 8.12 6.33
CA TYR A 100 -25.63 8.76 6.43
C TYR A 100 -25.69 10.29 6.64
N ALA A 101 -26.75 10.79 7.29
CA ALA A 101 -26.94 12.22 7.50
C ALA A 101 -25.78 12.87 8.28
N ASN A 102 -25.24 12.17 9.28
CA ASN A 102 -24.15 12.69 10.11
C ASN A 102 -22.85 12.85 9.31
N GLU A 103 -22.53 11.90 8.45
CA GLU A 103 -21.37 11.90 7.57
C GLU A 103 -21.49 13.02 6.54
N ILE A 104 -22.68 13.20 5.95
CA ILE A 104 -22.97 14.30 5.03
C ILE A 104 -22.78 15.66 5.74
N VAL A 105 -23.29 15.80 6.96
CA VAL A 105 -23.11 17.00 7.79
C VAL A 105 -21.63 17.25 8.09
N LYS A 106 -20.88 16.21 8.50
CA LYS A 106 -19.45 16.31 8.77
C LYS A 106 -18.67 16.75 7.53
N ALA A 107 -18.90 16.12 6.38
CA ALA A 107 -18.22 16.46 5.14
C ALA A 107 -18.57 17.87 4.64
N TYR A 108 -19.80 18.34 4.88
CA TYR A 108 -20.18 19.72 4.59
C TYR A 108 -19.43 20.72 5.47
N ASN A 109 -19.43 20.52 6.78
CA ASN A 109 -18.74 21.41 7.72
C ASN A 109 -17.22 21.36 7.54
N ALA A 110 -16.68 20.23 7.09
CA ALA A 110 -15.28 20.10 6.69
C ALA A 110 -14.95 20.86 5.40
N GLY A 111 -15.94 21.31 4.61
CA GLY A 111 -15.72 21.95 3.31
C GLY A 111 -15.43 20.98 2.15
N ILE A 112 -15.60 19.67 2.36
CA ILE A 112 -15.35 18.63 1.35
C ILE A 112 -16.45 18.61 0.30
N VAL A 113 -17.71 18.77 0.74
CA VAL A 113 -18.89 18.74 -0.15
C VAL A 113 -19.71 20.02 -0.08
N LYS A 114 -20.44 20.29 -1.16
CA LYS A 114 -21.39 21.41 -1.29
C LYS A 114 -22.73 20.90 -1.83
N GLY A 115 -23.82 21.58 -1.54
CA GLY A 115 -25.13 21.31 -2.16
C GLY A 115 -25.33 22.08 -3.46
N ASP A 116 -26.57 22.08 -3.95
CA ASP A 116 -27.01 22.82 -5.14
C ASP A 116 -27.18 24.33 -4.93
N GLY A 117 -26.88 24.84 -3.72
CA GLY A 117 -27.11 26.23 -3.33
C GLY A 117 -28.58 26.57 -3.03
N LYS A 118 -29.49 25.59 -3.11
CA LYS A 118 -30.93 25.71 -2.79
C LYS A 118 -31.35 24.84 -1.61
N GLY A 119 -30.37 24.27 -0.89
CA GLY A 119 -30.59 23.44 0.28
C GLY A 119 -30.70 21.94 0.00
N ASN A 120 -30.30 21.46 -1.18
CA ASN A 120 -30.29 20.03 -1.50
C ASN A 120 -28.88 19.50 -1.73
N PHE A 121 -28.66 18.26 -1.32
CA PHE A 121 -27.41 17.53 -1.56
C PHE A 121 -27.54 16.42 -2.59
N PHE A 122 -28.72 15.81 -2.70
CA PHE A 122 -29.02 14.64 -3.53
C PHE A 122 -28.16 13.42 -3.19
N PRO A 123 -28.25 12.87 -1.97
CA PRO A 123 -27.35 11.82 -1.49
C PRO A 123 -27.38 10.55 -2.36
N ASP A 124 -28.54 10.19 -2.91
CA ASP A 124 -28.74 8.98 -3.71
C ASP A 124 -28.44 9.12 -5.19
N ASN A 125 -28.15 10.33 -5.68
CA ASN A 125 -27.80 10.53 -7.08
C ASN A 125 -26.40 9.97 -7.37
N TYR A 126 -26.22 9.44 -8.58
CA TYR A 126 -24.90 9.10 -9.10
C TYR A 126 -24.08 10.37 -9.36
N ILE A 127 -22.76 10.25 -9.19
CA ILE A 127 -21.84 11.37 -9.36
C ILE A 127 -21.13 11.26 -10.70
N THR A 128 -21.06 12.37 -11.42
CA THR A 128 -20.27 12.46 -12.65
C THR A 128 -18.78 12.58 -12.37
N ARG A 129 -17.93 12.20 -13.32
CA ARG A 129 -16.47 12.27 -13.17
C ARG A 129 -15.97 13.70 -12.94
N GLN A 130 -16.57 14.70 -13.58
CA GLN A 130 -16.23 16.10 -13.36
C GLN A 130 -16.61 16.59 -11.94
N GLU A 131 -17.72 16.08 -11.39
CA GLU A 131 -18.12 16.36 -10.00
C GLU A 131 -17.16 15.68 -9.02
N ILE A 132 -16.79 14.42 -9.24
CA ILE A 132 -15.78 13.75 -8.39
C ILE A 132 -14.47 14.52 -8.40
N ALA A 133 -13.97 14.96 -9.56
CA ALA A 133 -12.74 15.76 -9.62
C ALA A 133 -12.83 17.01 -8.72
N SER A 134 -13.96 17.70 -8.73
CA SER A 134 -14.17 18.87 -7.86
C SER A 134 -14.18 18.52 -6.37
N LEU A 135 -14.80 17.40 -6.00
CA LEU A 135 -14.86 16.96 -4.60
C LEU A 135 -13.51 16.46 -4.09
N VAL A 136 -12.71 15.84 -4.95
CA VAL A 136 -11.34 15.39 -4.66
C VAL A 136 -10.44 16.60 -4.39
N VAL A 137 -10.51 17.63 -5.22
CA VAL A 137 -9.74 18.87 -4.99
C VAL A 137 -10.25 19.64 -3.78
N ASN A 138 -11.56 19.68 -3.53
CA ASN A 138 -12.09 20.26 -2.29
C ASN A 138 -11.53 19.55 -1.07
N LEU A 139 -11.52 18.21 -1.04
CA LEU A 139 -10.88 17.44 0.03
C LEU A 139 -9.40 17.83 0.17
N LEU A 140 -8.67 17.89 -0.94
CA LEU A 140 -7.26 18.27 -0.95
C LEU A 140 -7.02 19.65 -0.31
N MET A 141 -7.87 20.64 -0.61
CA MET A 141 -7.80 21.97 -0.01
C MET A 141 -7.99 21.98 1.51
N GLN A 142 -8.69 20.99 2.07
CA GLN A 142 -8.87 20.87 3.52
C GLN A 142 -7.72 20.13 4.19
N ILE A 143 -7.13 19.14 3.53
CA ILE A 143 -5.99 18.39 4.05
C ILE A 143 -4.68 19.18 3.92
N ALA A 144 -4.51 19.95 2.84
CA ALA A 144 -3.30 20.72 2.54
C ALA A 144 -3.66 22.17 2.10
N PRO A 145 -4.11 23.03 3.04
CA PRO A 145 -4.62 24.37 2.70
C PRO A 145 -3.56 25.32 2.12
N ASP A 146 -2.28 25.11 2.45
CA ASP A 146 -1.17 25.95 2.00
C ASP A 146 -0.54 25.47 0.68
N LYS A 147 -1.11 24.42 0.07
CA LYS A 147 -0.62 23.85 -1.20
C LYS A 147 -0.86 24.82 -2.37
N ASP A 148 0.06 24.82 -3.33
CA ASP A 148 -0.15 25.51 -4.60
C ASP A 148 -1.14 24.72 -5.47
N PHE A 149 -2.32 25.31 -5.69
CA PHE A 149 -3.37 24.75 -6.53
C PHE A 149 -3.29 25.19 -8.00
N THR A 150 -2.24 25.90 -8.40
CA THR A 150 -2.07 26.37 -9.78
C THR A 150 -1.88 25.19 -10.73
N VAL A 151 -2.66 25.16 -11.82
CA VAL A 151 -2.43 24.25 -12.95
C VAL A 151 -1.35 24.86 -13.85
N LYS A 152 -0.21 24.19 -13.98
CA LYS A 152 0.99 24.70 -14.66
C LYS A 152 0.93 24.54 -16.17
N ASN A 153 0.26 23.50 -16.64
CA ASN A 153 0.15 23.19 -18.07
C ASN A 153 -1.26 23.39 -18.59
N LYS A 154 -1.36 23.63 -19.90
CA LYS A 154 -2.64 23.56 -20.60
C LYS A 154 -2.83 22.15 -21.13
N TYR A 155 -3.93 21.52 -20.72
CA TYR A 155 -4.32 20.20 -21.21
C TYR A 155 -5.36 20.32 -22.32
N GLU A 156 -5.30 19.41 -23.28
CA GLU A 156 -6.34 19.22 -24.28
C GLU A 156 -6.81 17.78 -24.16
N TYR A 157 -8.13 17.57 -24.24
CA TYR A 157 -8.76 16.26 -24.15
C TYR A 157 -9.62 16.05 -25.40
N SER A 158 -9.73 14.82 -25.85
CA SER A 158 -10.52 14.46 -27.03
C SER A 158 -12.00 14.85 -26.88
N ASP A 159 -12.50 14.84 -25.65
CA ASP A 159 -13.83 15.24 -25.21
C ASP A 159 -13.80 16.50 -24.33
N GLY A 160 -12.76 17.33 -24.46
CA GLY A 160 -12.55 18.51 -23.62
C GLY A 160 -13.64 19.59 -23.77
N ASN A 161 -14.40 19.55 -24.86
CA ASN A 161 -15.58 20.40 -25.10
C ASN A 161 -16.81 19.98 -24.27
N GLU A 162 -16.80 18.78 -23.68
CA GLU A 162 -17.88 18.33 -22.80
C GLU A 162 -17.66 18.73 -21.34
N ILE A 163 -16.43 19.16 -20.99
CA ILE A 163 -16.09 19.63 -19.66
C ILE A 163 -16.82 20.95 -19.41
N SER A 164 -17.56 21.00 -18.30
CA SER A 164 -18.22 22.24 -17.89
C SER A 164 -17.16 23.27 -17.47
N ASP A 165 -17.37 24.56 -17.78
CA ASP A 165 -16.39 25.62 -17.47
C ASP A 165 -15.94 25.62 -16.01
N TRP A 166 -16.88 25.41 -15.07
CA TRP A 166 -16.59 25.35 -13.64
C TRP A 166 -15.75 24.13 -13.24
N ALA A 167 -15.83 23.04 -14.01
CA ALA A 167 -15.16 21.78 -13.72
C ALA A 167 -13.74 21.74 -14.31
N ARG A 168 -13.46 22.60 -15.29
CA ARG A 168 -12.22 22.58 -16.07
C ARG A 168 -10.98 22.65 -15.19
N PHE A 169 -10.97 23.57 -14.23
CA PHE A 169 -9.87 23.70 -13.26
C PHE A 169 -9.62 22.39 -12.50
N TYR A 170 -10.67 21.76 -11.97
CA TYR A 170 -10.55 20.57 -11.15
C TYR A 170 -10.07 19.36 -11.95
N ILE A 171 -10.58 19.19 -13.18
CA ILE A 171 -10.13 18.12 -14.08
C ILE A 171 -8.66 18.32 -14.44
N ASP A 172 -8.27 19.52 -14.87
CA ASP A 172 -6.89 19.82 -15.26
C ASP A 172 -5.95 19.61 -14.07
N TYR A 173 -6.33 20.04 -12.87
CA TYR A 173 -5.55 19.83 -11.64
C TYR A 173 -5.40 18.35 -11.29
N CYS A 174 -6.49 17.58 -11.27
CA CYS A 174 -6.43 16.15 -10.97
C CYS A 174 -5.62 15.39 -12.02
N PHE A 175 -5.67 15.81 -13.28
CA PHE A 175 -4.89 15.19 -14.35
C PHE A 175 -3.39 15.53 -14.22
N GLU A 176 -3.04 16.80 -14.00
CA GLU A 176 -1.64 17.25 -13.80
C GLU A 176 -0.97 16.52 -12.62
N ASN A 177 -1.72 16.34 -11.54
CA ASN A 177 -1.25 15.70 -10.32
C ASN A 177 -1.43 14.17 -10.32
N LYS A 178 -1.77 13.57 -11.48
CA LYS A 178 -1.94 12.10 -11.64
C LYS A 178 -2.97 11.46 -10.69
N ILE A 179 -3.92 12.25 -10.19
CA ILE A 179 -5.02 11.74 -9.35
C ILE A 179 -6.09 11.11 -10.26
N LEU A 180 -6.44 11.79 -11.34
CA LEU A 180 -7.39 11.32 -12.34
C LEU A 180 -6.64 10.84 -13.58
N ALA A 181 -6.95 9.62 -14.02
CA ALA A 181 -6.57 9.08 -15.31
C ALA A 181 -7.78 9.02 -16.24
N GLY A 182 -7.57 9.34 -17.52
CA GLY A 182 -8.57 9.15 -18.58
C GLY A 182 -8.72 7.67 -18.97
N TYR A 183 -9.69 7.36 -19.83
CA TYR A 183 -9.95 6.00 -20.33
C TYR A 183 -8.97 5.54 -21.44
N GLY A 184 -7.86 6.25 -21.64
CA GLY A 184 -7.01 6.14 -22.83
C GLY A 184 -7.51 7.04 -23.96
N ASN A 185 -6.71 7.16 -25.04
CA ASN A 185 -6.99 8.05 -26.18
C ASN A 185 -7.33 9.49 -25.80
N ASN A 186 -6.79 9.96 -24.66
CA ASN A 186 -6.98 11.30 -24.15
C ASN A 186 -8.46 11.66 -23.85
N VAL A 187 -9.29 10.67 -23.50
CA VAL A 187 -10.71 10.84 -23.13
C VAL A 187 -10.86 10.88 -21.60
N ILE A 188 -11.60 11.87 -21.09
CA ILE A 188 -11.87 12.03 -19.65
C ILE A 188 -13.24 11.50 -19.23
N ASP A 189 -14.23 11.61 -20.11
CA ASP A 189 -15.66 11.39 -19.91
C ASP A 189 -16.23 12.22 -18.75
N PRO A 190 -16.23 13.56 -18.84
CA PRO A 190 -16.56 14.43 -17.70
C PRO A 190 -18.00 14.27 -17.20
N LYS A 191 -18.93 13.89 -18.08
CA LYS A 191 -20.36 13.75 -17.76
C LYS A 191 -20.79 12.32 -17.47
N GLY A 192 -19.96 11.32 -17.77
CA GLY A 192 -20.18 9.95 -17.36
C GLY A 192 -20.17 9.80 -15.84
N ASN A 193 -20.99 8.87 -15.34
CA ASN A 193 -20.98 8.53 -13.92
C ASN A 193 -19.69 7.78 -13.58
N ALA A 194 -19.09 8.12 -12.45
CA ALA A 194 -17.94 7.41 -11.93
C ALA A 194 -18.37 6.12 -11.21
N THR A 195 -17.52 5.11 -11.25
CA THR A 195 -17.74 3.86 -10.51
C THR A 195 -17.15 3.91 -9.09
N ILE A 196 -17.53 2.94 -8.25
CA ILE A 196 -16.96 2.78 -6.90
C ILE A 196 -15.43 2.60 -6.98
N GLU A 197 -14.94 1.70 -7.84
CA GLU A 197 -13.48 1.46 -8.01
C GLU A 197 -12.72 2.69 -8.51
N GLN A 198 -13.32 3.48 -9.39
CA GLN A 198 -12.72 4.73 -9.84
C GLN A 198 -12.62 5.75 -8.70
N SER A 199 -13.63 5.81 -7.85
CA SER A 199 -13.65 6.72 -6.70
C SER A 199 -12.62 6.32 -5.65
N ILE A 200 -12.49 5.02 -5.38
CA ILE A 200 -11.44 4.46 -4.51
C ILE A 200 -10.06 4.79 -5.07
N ALA A 201 -9.81 4.51 -6.35
CA ALA A 201 -8.54 4.79 -7.03
C ALA A 201 -8.13 6.27 -6.94
N LEU A 202 -9.05 7.20 -7.21
CA LEU A 202 -8.79 8.64 -7.13
C LEU A 202 -8.40 9.07 -5.71
N LEU A 203 -9.12 8.59 -4.70
CA LEU A 203 -8.88 8.95 -3.31
C LEU A 203 -7.61 8.28 -2.75
N TYR A 204 -7.29 7.05 -3.18
CA TYR A 204 -6.02 6.40 -2.89
C TYR A 204 -4.85 7.18 -3.47
N ARG A 205 -4.92 7.58 -4.75
CA ARG A 205 -3.87 8.38 -5.40
C ARG A 205 -3.69 9.74 -4.74
N LEU A 206 -4.80 10.42 -4.38
CA LEU A 206 -4.72 11.65 -3.58
C LEU A 206 -4.01 11.39 -2.26
N ALA A 207 -4.45 10.39 -1.49
CA ALA A 207 -3.85 10.09 -0.19
C ALA A 207 -2.37 9.73 -0.32
N LYS A 208 -1.99 9.00 -1.36
CA LYS A 208 -0.59 8.66 -1.69
C LYS A 208 0.23 9.91 -2.01
N ASN A 209 -0.29 10.79 -2.88
CA ASN A 209 0.39 12.01 -3.29
C ASN A 209 0.60 13.00 -2.14
N GLU A 210 -0.25 12.95 -1.12
CA GLU A 210 -0.13 13.78 0.09
C GLU A 210 0.60 13.08 1.24
N GLY A 211 1.26 11.93 0.99
CA GLY A 211 2.02 11.20 2.03
C GLY A 211 1.14 10.58 3.12
N LEU A 212 -0.19 10.56 2.97
CA LEU A 212 -1.12 10.05 3.98
C LEU A 212 -1.12 8.52 4.09
N LEU A 213 -0.48 7.82 3.15
CA LEU A 213 -0.35 6.36 3.13
C LEU A 213 1.02 5.88 3.61
N GLU A 214 1.92 6.83 3.81
CA GLU A 214 3.22 6.61 4.42
C GLU A 214 2.98 6.33 5.90
N LYS A 215 3.57 5.25 6.41
CA LYS A 215 3.97 5.25 7.81
C LYS A 215 4.98 6.40 7.95
N PRO A 216 5.09 7.09 9.12
CA PRO A 216 6.02 8.22 9.28
C PRO A 216 7.31 8.01 8.48
N GLU A 217 7.51 8.90 7.48
CA GLU A 217 8.52 8.94 6.38
C GLU A 217 9.74 8.09 6.69
N GLU A 218 10.36 7.22 5.86
CA GLU A 218 10.46 7.11 4.38
C GLU A 218 11.69 7.86 3.74
N GLN A 219 12.44 8.71 4.47
CA GLN A 219 13.64 9.48 4.06
C GLN A 219 14.79 8.67 3.39
N THR A 220 14.87 8.66 2.06
CA THR A 220 16.08 8.17 1.34
C THR A 220 16.65 9.25 0.43
N ASP A 221 17.62 10.00 0.95
CA ASP A 221 18.60 10.73 0.15
C ASP A 221 19.95 10.71 0.89
N GLY A 222 20.74 9.67 0.61
CA GLY A 222 22.04 9.42 1.24
C GLY A 222 22.00 8.80 2.64
N PRO A 223 23.17 8.44 3.19
CA PRO A 223 23.27 7.91 4.53
C PRO A 223 22.75 8.92 5.57
N VAL A 224 21.89 8.45 6.45
CA VAL A 224 21.23 9.23 7.49
C VAL A 224 22.26 9.64 8.53
N ASN A 225 22.39 10.96 8.76
CA ASN A 225 23.17 11.48 9.86
C ASN A 225 22.35 11.43 11.16
N LEU A 226 22.76 10.59 12.11
CA LEU A 226 22.14 10.47 13.44
C LEU A 226 21.95 11.81 14.15
N GLU A 227 22.86 12.78 13.95
CA GLU A 227 22.78 14.09 14.58
C GLU A 227 21.69 15.00 14.00
N GLU A 228 21.22 14.69 12.79
CA GLU A 228 20.18 15.43 12.08
C GLU A 228 18.77 14.86 12.34
N ILE A 229 18.69 13.70 12.99
CA ILE A 229 17.42 13.05 13.33
C ILE A 229 16.74 13.83 14.47
N SER A 230 15.42 14.02 14.33
CA SER A 230 14.63 14.70 15.35
C SER A 230 14.69 13.98 16.71
N ALA A 231 14.67 14.75 17.80
CA ALA A 231 14.64 14.19 19.14
C ALA A 231 13.43 13.28 19.38
N ASP A 232 12.28 13.59 18.75
CA ASP A 232 11.06 12.79 18.86
C ASP A 232 11.23 11.42 18.21
N THR A 233 11.80 11.36 17.01
CA THR A 233 12.12 10.10 16.31
C THR A 233 13.10 9.25 17.12
N ILE A 234 14.16 9.86 17.66
CA ILE A 234 15.11 9.15 18.54
C ILE A 234 14.42 8.63 19.81
N ASN A 235 13.57 9.45 20.45
CA ASN A 235 12.85 9.04 21.65
C ASN A 235 11.86 7.90 21.37
N ASN A 236 11.17 7.93 20.23
CA ASN A 236 10.30 6.85 19.77
C ASN A 236 11.09 5.54 19.59
N PHE A 237 12.27 5.62 18.98
CA PHE A 237 13.09 4.43 18.75
C PHE A 237 13.60 3.84 20.08
N ILE A 238 14.09 4.71 20.97
CA ILE A 238 14.52 4.34 22.33
C ILE A 238 13.37 3.70 23.12
N SER A 239 12.14 4.20 22.95
CA SER A 239 10.97 3.65 23.66
C SER A 239 10.68 2.19 23.28
N GLU A 240 11.09 1.77 22.09
CA GLU A 240 10.85 0.43 21.55
C GLU A 240 12.03 -0.53 21.75
N TYR A 241 13.26 -0.04 21.58
CA TYR A 241 14.47 -0.85 21.70
C TYR A 241 15.13 -0.65 23.05
N ASN A 242 15.82 0.47 23.22
CA ASN A 242 16.36 1.07 24.45
C ASN A 242 17.46 2.07 24.05
N LYS A 243 18.05 2.77 25.03
CA LYS A 243 19.18 3.67 24.78
C LYS A 243 20.44 2.93 24.31
N GLU A 244 20.72 1.76 24.87
CA GLU A 244 21.88 0.94 24.51
C GLU A 244 21.90 0.60 23.01
N THR A 245 20.73 0.39 22.40
CA THR A 245 20.60 0.09 20.97
C THR A 245 21.04 1.27 20.11
N ILE A 246 20.69 2.51 20.49
CA ILE A 246 21.20 3.72 19.82
C ILE A 246 22.71 3.85 20.02
N ASP A 247 23.21 3.56 21.22
CA ASP A 247 24.64 3.64 21.53
C ASP A 247 25.44 2.61 20.70
N ILE A 248 24.90 1.41 20.46
CA ILE A 248 25.45 0.40 19.53
C ILE A 248 25.49 0.95 18.10
N ILE A 249 24.37 1.49 17.60
CA ILE A 249 24.29 2.04 16.23
C ILE A 249 25.32 3.17 16.06
N LYS A 250 25.36 4.11 16.99
CA LYS A 250 26.30 5.24 16.95
C LYS A 250 27.75 4.78 16.93
N ARG A 251 28.08 3.77 17.74
CA ARG A 251 29.44 3.21 17.82
C ARG A 251 29.83 2.48 16.54
N VAL A 252 28.93 1.70 15.94
CA VAL A 252 29.27 0.94 14.73
C VAL A 252 29.42 1.86 13.51
N THR A 253 28.67 2.96 13.46
CA THR A 253 28.74 3.96 12.38
C THR A 253 29.91 4.95 12.55
N GLU A 254 30.77 4.78 13.56
CA GLU A 254 32.11 5.42 13.58
C GLU A 254 33.06 4.77 12.55
N ASN A 255 32.72 3.57 12.05
CA ASN A 255 33.40 2.96 10.91
C ASN A 255 32.81 3.50 9.60
N ASP A 256 33.67 4.07 8.75
CA ASP A 256 33.30 4.66 7.45
C ASP A 256 32.70 3.64 6.45
N GLU A 257 32.87 2.33 6.70
CA GLU A 257 32.27 1.23 5.92
C GLU A 257 30.84 0.87 6.37
N VAL A 258 30.33 1.52 7.42
CA VAL A 258 28.99 1.27 7.96
C VAL A 258 28.18 2.57 7.93
N GLU A 259 27.08 2.55 7.21
CA GLU A 259 26.18 3.69 7.10
C GLU A 259 24.75 3.36 7.56
N ILE A 260 24.03 4.38 8.01
CA ILE A 260 22.61 4.27 8.32
C ILE A 260 21.85 4.55 7.03
N SER A 261 21.37 3.52 6.37
CA SER A 261 20.62 3.68 5.12
C SER A 261 19.17 4.13 5.35
N SER A 262 18.65 3.91 6.56
CA SER A 262 17.31 4.39 6.97
C SER A 262 17.19 4.55 8.48
N PHE A 263 16.40 5.52 8.94
CA PHE A 263 16.06 5.66 10.36
C PHE A 263 14.69 6.31 10.57
N TRP A 264 13.76 5.53 11.13
CA TRP A 264 12.36 5.88 11.39
C TRP A 264 12.06 5.89 12.89
N ASP A 265 10.83 6.27 13.24
CA ASP A 265 10.34 6.29 14.62
C ASP A 265 10.66 5.01 15.41
N LYS A 266 10.63 3.82 14.79
CA LYS A 266 10.87 2.54 15.47
C LYS A 266 11.66 1.54 14.61
N SER A 267 12.40 2.05 13.66
CA SER A 267 13.17 1.21 12.74
C SER A 267 14.47 1.90 12.35
N ALA A 268 15.49 1.12 12.08
CA ALA A 268 16.75 1.58 11.51
C ALA A 268 17.32 0.50 10.62
N THR A 269 17.92 0.87 9.49
CA THR A 269 18.69 -0.04 8.65
C THR A 269 20.13 0.44 8.58
N LEU A 270 21.04 -0.48 8.84
CA LEU A 270 22.48 -0.31 8.68
C LEU A 270 22.93 -1.06 7.44
N ALA A 271 23.62 -0.36 6.55
CA ALA A 271 24.32 -0.97 5.44
C ALA A 271 25.81 -1.11 5.82
N PHE A 272 26.28 -2.34 5.77
CA PHE A 272 27.69 -2.70 5.75
C PHE A 272 28.07 -2.91 4.28
N GLU A 273 29.36 -2.95 3.94
CA GLU A 273 29.83 -3.03 2.53
C GLU A 273 28.99 -3.95 1.63
N GLN A 274 28.77 -5.19 2.09
CA GLN A 274 27.98 -6.20 1.37
C GLN A 274 26.87 -6.80 2.24
N ASN A 275 26.62 -6.31 3.44
CA ASN A 275 25.59 -6.89 4.32
C ASN A 275 24.60 -5.81 4.74
N THR A 276 23.39 -6.21 5.09
CA THR A 276 22.37 -5.27 5.57
C THR A 276 21.76 -5.78 6.86
N LEU A 277 21.56 -4.87 7.80
CA LEU A 277 20.99 -5.13 9.10
C LEU A 277 19.83 -4.19 9.36
N SER A 278 18.62 -4.71 9.37
CA SER A 278 17.39 -3.97 9.66
C SER A 278 16.88 -4.30 11.06
N ILE A 279 16.70 -3.27 11.86
CA ILE A 279 16.04 -3.31 13.16
C ILE A 279 14.66 -2.69 12.92
N SER A 280 13.57 -3.41 13.16
CA SER A 280 12.24 -2.92 12.78
C SER A 280 11.15 -3.33 13.75
N SER A 281 10.29 -2.36 14.09
CA SER A 281 9.14 -2.62 14.93
C SER A 281 7.86 -2.03 14.39
N THR A 282 6.85 -2.89 14.30
CA THR A 282 5.49 -2.54 13.90
C THR A 282 4.54 -2.73 15.08
N ASP A 283 3.24 -2.51 14.86
CA ASP A 283 2.23 -2.69 15.90
C ASP A 283 2.11 -4.13 16.39
N PHE A 284 2.53 -5.11 15.58
CA PHE A 284 2.37 -6.54 15.87
C PHE A 284 3.68 -7.26 16.23
N GLU A 285 4.83 -6.73 15.82
CA GLU A 285 6.12 -7.40 16.02
C GLU A 285 7.30 -6.44 16.20
N LYS A 286 8.34 -6.96 16.85
CA LYS A 286 9.68 -6.39 16.93
C LYS A 286 10.65 -7.39 16.31
N ASN A 287 11.56 -6.94 15.46
CA ASN A 287 12.49 -7.83 14.79
C ASN A 287 13.87 -7.21 14.55
N ILE A 288 14.85 -8.10 14.39
CA ILE A 288 16.12 -7.81 13.76
C ILE A 288 16.28 -8.78 12.59
N TYR A 289 16.43 -8.23 11.40
CA TYR A 289 16.58 -8.93 10.14
C TYR A 289 17.95 -8.60 9.54
N ALA A 290 18.64 -9.62 9.07
CA ALA A 290 19.99 -9.54 8.53
C ALA A 290 20.01 -10.19 7.15
N PHE A 291 20.51 -9.48 6.15
CA PHE A 291 20.82 -10.00 4.83
C PHE A 291 22.34 -10.08 4.67
N ILE A 292 22.84 -11.25 4.32
CA ILE A 292 24.27 -11.57 4.35
C ILE A 292 24.72 -12.01 2.96
N HIS A 293 25.54 -11.18 2.31
CA HIS A 293 26.28 -11.55 1.10
C HIS A 293 27.75 -11.92 1.43
N ASP A 294 28.36 -11.28 2.44
CA ASP A 294 29.71 -11.63 2.93
C ASP A 294 29.69 -12.17 4.37
N ALA A 295 29.84 -13.49 4.48
CA ALA A 295 29.90 -14.20 5.75
C ALA A 295 31.20 -13.98 6.55
N ASN A 296 32.19 -13.26 6.00
CA ASN A 296 33.46 -12.99 6.69
C ASN A 296 33.49 -11.63 7.42
N ASP A 297 32.43 -10.83 7.29
CA ASP A 297 32.27 -9.55 7.98
C ASP A 297 32.06 -9.75 9.49
N GLU A 298 33.15 -9.76 10.25
CA GLU A 298 33.09 -9.96 11.70
C GLU A 298 32.35 -8.83 12.42
N LEU A 299 32.47 -7.58 11.94
CA LEU A 299 31.82 -6.43 12.54
C LEU A 299 30.29 -6.56 12.45
N PHE A 300 29.78 -7.01 11.31
CA PHE A 300 28.36 -7.31 11.13
C PHE A 300 27.85 -8.35 12.13
N PHE A 301 28.54 -9.49 12.27
CA PHE A 301 28.10 -10.55 13.17
C PHE A 301 28.19 -10.14 14.65
N GLU A 302 29.24 -9.42 15.06
CA GLU A 302 29.31 -8.88 16.43
C GLU A 302 28.17 -7.89 16.69
N THR A 303 27.89 -6.99 15.75
CA THR A 303 26.78 -6.03 15.85
C THR A 303 25.43 -6.75 15.98
N TYR A 304 25.17 -7.74 15.13
CA TYR A 304 23.94 -8.54 15.20
C TYR A 304 23.78 -9.21 16.57
N LYS A 305 24.83 -9.84 17.10
CA LYS A 305 24.81 -10.50 18.41
C LYS A 305 24.55 -9.51 19.55
N GLU A 306 25.22 -8.37 19.56
CA GLU A 306 25.02 -7.34 20.57
C GLU A 306 23.58 -6.84 20.60
N LEU A 307 23.00 -6.58 19.42
CA LEU A 307 21.62 -6.14 19.33
C LEU A 307 20.64 -7.20 19.81
N LEU A 308 20.89 -8.49 19.55
CA LEU A 308 20.08 -9.58 20.09
C LEU A 308 20.07 -9.58 21.62
N LEU A 309 21.26 -9.50 22.22
CA LEU A 309 21.44 -9.52 23.68
C LEU A 309 20.80 -8.31 24.35
N SER A 310 20.86 -7.14 23.69
CA SER A 310 20.28 -5.90 24.21
C SER A 310 18.74 -5.87 24.11
N ASN A 311 18.16 -6.51 23.09
CA ASN A 311 16.77 -6.26 22.72
C ASN A 311 15.76 -7.36 23.00
N PHE A 312 16.21 -8.60 23.22
CA PHE A 312 15.32 -9.74 23.35
C PHE A 312 15.68 -10.60 24.57
N SER A 313 14.66 -10.97 25.35
CA SER A 313 14.82 -11.90 26.48
C SER A 313 15.44 -13.25 26.10
N GLY A 314 15.16 -13.73 24.88
CA GLY A 314 15.75 -14.94 24.32
C GLY A 314 16.99 -14.72 23.46
N GLY A 315 17.57 -13.51 23.50
CA GLY A 315 18.71 -13.12 22.68
C GLY A 315 19.92 -14.06 22.85
N GLU A 316 20.22 -14.49 24.08
CA GLU A 316 21.30 -15.45 24.36
C GLU A 316 21.14 -16.78 23.60
N LYS A 317 19.91 -17.29 23.50
CA LYS A 317 19.61 -18.51 22.74
C LYS A 317 19.79 -18.27 21.24
N GLY A 318 19.35 -17.10 20.73
CA GLY A 318 19.58 -16.69 19.34
C GLY A 318 21.07 -16.63 18.99
N VAL A 319 21.88 -16.00 19.85
CA VAL A 319 23.34 -15.93 19.71
C VAL A 319 23.95 -17.33 19.67
N LEU A 320 23.56 -18.22 20.58
CA LEU A 320 24.08 -19.59 20.61
C LEU A 320 23.78 -20.35 19.31
N ILE A 321 22.57 -20.22 18.76
CA ILE A 321 22.18 -20.87 17.51
C ILE A 321 23.01 -20.31 16.34
N LEU A 322 23.20 -18.99 16.30
CA LEU A 322 24.03 -18.33 15.31
C LEU A 322 25.48 -18.84 15.36
N GLU A 323 26.10 -18.85 16.54
CA GLU A 323 27.49 -19.30 16.72
C GLU A 323 27.69 -20.77 16.34
N GLN A 324 26.72 -21.63 16.63
CA GLN A 324 26.76 -23.05 16.23
C GLN A 324 26.71 -23.25 14.71
N ASN A 325 26.19 -22.27 13.96
CA ASN A 325 25.99 -22.39 12.52
C ASN A 325 26.83 -21.40 11.69
N ILE A 326 27.54 -20.46 12.31
CA ILE A 326 28.36 -19.46 11.60
C ILE A 326 29.43 -20.12 10.70
N GLY A 327 29.98 -21.26 11.12
CA GLY A 327 30.93 -22.02 10.31
C GLY A 327 30.32 -22.54 9.00
N LYS A 328 29.03 -22.90 9.01
CA LYS A 328 28.29 -23.35 7.82
C LYS A 328 27.97 -22.18 6.88
N ILE A 329 27.58 -21.04 7.46
CA ILE A 329 27.34 -19.79 6.74
C ILE A 329 28.63 -19.34 6.03
N LYS A 330 29.76 -19.32 6.75
CA LYS A 330 31.10 -19.04 6.19
C LYS A 330 31.52 -20.02 5.11
N SER A 331 31.12 -21.29 5.23
CA SER A 331 31.40 -22.34 4.24
C SER A 331 30.39 -22.38 3.09
N ARG A 332 29.42 -21.46 3.05
CA ARG A 332 28.35 -21.37 2.04
C ARG A 332 27.52 -22.65 1.90
N GLU A 333 27.30 -23.35 3.01
CA GLU A 333 26.45 -24.55 3.06
C GLU A 333 24.97 -24.18 3.04
N PHE A 334 24.14 -25.00 2.37
CA PHE A 334 22.69 -24.87 2.48
C PHE A 334 22.26 -25.04 3.94
N LEU A 335 21.50 -24.08 4.44
CA LEU A 335 21.08 -24.01 5.83
C LEU A 335 19.67 -23.43 5.91
N ASP A 336 18.77 -24.17 6.57
CA ASP A 336 17.40 -23.73 6.85
C ASP A 336 17.09 -24.13 8.30
N ILE A 337 16.97 -23.13 9.16
CA ILE A 337 16.75 -23.26 10.59
C ILE A 337 15.54 -22.42 10.96
N TYR A 338 14.57 -23.06 11.58
CA TYR A 338 13.47 -22.42 12.26
C TYR A 338 13.47 -22.90 13.71
N GLU A 339 13.81 -22.02 14.66
CA GLU A 339 13.89 -22.35 16.07
C GLU A 339 12.94 -21.48 16.89
N LYS A 340 11.98 -22.12 17.55
CA LYS A 340 11.12 -21.45 18.52
C LYS A 340 11.94 -21.17 19.80
N ILE A 341 12.08 -19.89 20.14
CA ILE A 341 12.83 -19.47 21.32
C ILE A 341 11.94 -19.54 22.55
N ASP A 342 10.75 -18.94 22.47
CA ASP A 342 9.68 -19.03 23.47
C ASP A 342 8.29 -18.89 22.81
N GLU A 343 7.24 -18.59 23.58
CA GLU A 343 5.87 -18.42 23.04
C GLU A 343 5.70 -17.23 22.10
N THR A 344 6.58 -16.24 22.19
CA THR A 344 6.54 -14.98 21.45
C THR A 344 7.71 -14.79 20.51
N GLN A 345 8.81 -15.54 20.70
CA GLN A 345 10.07 -15.34 19.98
C GLN A 345 10.45 -16.52 19.10
N VAL A 346 10.96 -16.21 17.90
CA VAL A 346 11.44 -17.18 16.90
C VAL A 346 12.75 -16.69 16.31
N PHE A 347 13.68 -17.62 16.06
CA PHE A 347 14.93 -17.38 15.35
C PHE A 347 14.96 -18.19 14.05
N ILE A 348 15.36 -17.54 12.96
CA ILE A 348 15.34 -18.10 11.61
C ILE A 348 16.71 -17.87 10.95
N ILE A 349 17.23 -18.89 10.27
CA ILE A 349 18.31 -18.75 9.29
C ILE A 349 17.86 -19.46 8.01
N GLU A 350 17.80 -18.76 6.89
CA GLU A 350 17.46 -19.35 5.60
C GLU A 350 18.54 -19.00 4.58
N ALA A 351 19.00 -20.01 3.85
CA ALA A 351 19.93 -19.85 2.75
C ALA A 351 19.15 -19.52 1.46
N MET A 352 19.55 -18.45 0.79
CA MET A 352 18.97 -17.98 -0.46
C MET A 352 19.88 -18.37 -1.62
N LYS A 353 19.28 -18.92 -2.67
CA LYS A 353 19.99 -19.33 -3.87
C LYS A 353 19.70 -18.31 -4.97
N ASP A 354 20.73 -17.68 -5.50
CA ASP A 354 20.59 -16.89 -6.72
C ASP A 354 20.36 -17.83 -7.92
N ASP A 355 19.57 -17.38 -8.90
CA ASP A 355 19.18 -18.12 -10.13
C ASP A 355 20.39 -18.55 -10.98
N THR A 356 21.59 -18.07 -10.64
CA THR A 356 22.88 -18.38 -11.29
C THR A 356 23.68 -19.51 -10.63
N ASP A 357 23.11 -20.19 -9.62
CA ASP A 357 23.57 -21.47 -9.05
C ASP A 357 24.98 -21.49 -8.40
N SER A 358 25.57 -20.34 -8.05
CA SER A 358 26.96 -20.29 -7.55
C SER A 358 27.22 -19.46 -6.28
N ILE A 359 26.30 -18.62 -5.82
CA ILE A 359 26.44 -17.85 -4.57
C ILE A 359 25.25 -18.13 -3.66
N MET A 360 25.54 -18.50 -2.42
CA MET A 360 24.55 -18.68 -1.35
C MET A 360 24.61 -17.45 -0.45
N ASP A 361 23.55 -16.65 -0.49
CA ASP A 361 23.32 -15.57 0.47
C ASP A 361 22.50 -16.12 1.65
N TYR A 362 22.44 -15.39 2.76
CA TYR A 362 21.67 -15.81 3.92
C TYR A 362 20.79 -14.70 4.44
N GLN A 363 19.59 -15.08 4.86
CA GLN A 363 18.77 -14.24 5.71
C GLN A 363 18.76 -14.81 7.12
N ILE A 364 18.98 -13.94 8.11
CA ILE A 364 18.87 -14.27 9.52
C ILE A 364 17.84 -13.34 10.14
N CYS A 365 16.91 -13.91 10.92
CA CYS A 365 15.88 -13.11 11.56
C CYS A 365 15.64 -13.55 13.00
N PHE A 366 15.56 -12.59 13.91
CA PHE A 366 15.01 -12.78 15.25
C PHE A 366 13.71 -11.98 15.36
N LEU A 367 12.59 -12.69 15.53
CA LEU A 367 11.24 -12.13 15.59
C LEU A 367 10.71 -12.22 17.02
N GLN A 368 10.03 -11.18 17.49
CA GLN A 368 9.24 -11.17 18.71
C GLN A 368 7.85 -10.59 18.44
N ARG A 369 6.81 -11.39 18.68
CA ARG A 369 5.42 -10.91 18.65
C ARG A 369 5.15 -10.02 19.87
N LYS A 370 4.55 -8.85 19.63
CA LYS A 370 4.07 -7.97 20.72
C LYS A 370 2.81 -8.56 21.35
N LYS A 371 2.72 -8.45 22.68
CA LYS A 371 1.61 -9.00 23.48
C LYS A 371 0.34 -8.18 23.37
#